data_AF-A0A934VU46-F1
#
_entry.id   AF-A0A934VU46-F1
#
_cell.length_a   1.000
_cell.length_b   1.000
_cell.length_c   1.000
_cell.angle_alpha   90.00
_cell.angle_beta   90.00
_cell.angle_gamma   90.00
#
_symmetry.space_group_name_H-M   'P 1'
#
loop_
_entity.id
_entity.type
_entity.pdbx_description
1 polymer ?
#
loop_
_entity_poly.entity_id
_entity_poly.type
_entity_poly.pdbx_seq_one_letter_code
_entity_poly.pdbx_strand_id
1 'polypeptide(L)' 'MANQSALRKTDNEPVEPAPRSTPEAEELVRRLLRASNSNEIAAVIGLPPIKGLSGPKLFY' A
#
# COMPACT_ATOMS: atom_id res chain seq x y z
N MET A 1 30.77 -17.48 8.04
CA MET A 1 30.20 -16.33 7.29
C MET A 1 28.78 -16.12 7.77
N ALA A 2 28.52 -15.01 8.44
CA ALA A 2 27.22 -14.67 9.01
C ALA A 2 26.51 -13.68 8.09
N ASN A 3 25.23 -13.91 7.82
CA ASN A 3 24.25 -12.86 7.51
C ASN A 3 22.88 -13.42 7.95
N GLN A 4 22.68 -13.38 9.26
CA GLN A 4 21.41 -13.67 9.90
C GLN A 4 20.36 -12.70 9.34
N SER A 5 19.28 -13.26 8.80
CA SER A 5 18.05 -12.57 8.45
C SER A 5 17.56 -11.78 9.65
N ALA A 6 17.83 -10.47 9.68
CA ALA A 6 17.32 -9.58 10.70
C ALA A 6 15.82 -9.39 10.45
N LEU A 7 15.02 -10.29 11.02
CA LEU A 7 13.58 -10.13 11.16
C LEU A 7 13.39 -8.84 11.98
N ARG A 8 12.93 -7.76 11.33
CA ARG A 8 12.69 -6.48 12.00
C ARG A 8 11.66 -6.72 13.10
N LYS A 9 12.04 -6.44 14.35
CA LYS A 9 11.11 -6.36 15.47
C LYS A 9 10.07 -5.31 15.12
N THR A 10 8.81 -5.72 14.99
CA THR A 10 7.69 -4.79 14.94
C THR A 10 7.47 -4.29 16.37
N ASP A 11 7.98 -3.10 16.65
CA ASP A 11 7.53 -2.34 17.82
C ASP A 11 6.03 -2.07 17.60
N ASN A 12 5.18 -2.71 18.42
CA ASN A 12 3.74 -2.54 18.35
C ASN A 12 3.41 -1.28 19.15
N GLU A 13 3.66 -0.11 18.55
CA GLU A 13 3.24 1.15 19.13
C GLU A 13 1.69 1.19 19.21
N PRO A 14 1.10 1.76 20.27
CA PRO A 14 -0.34 1.90 20.37
C PRO A 14 -0.83 2.77 19.21
N VAL A 15 -1.59 2.19 18.30
CA VAL A 15 -2.24 2.92 17.21
C VAL A 15 -3.25 3.88 17.81
N GLU A 16 -2.94 5.18 17.84
CA GLU A 16 -3.91 6.22 18.15
C GLU A 16 -5.15 6.05 17.24
N PRO A 17 -6.37 6.23 17.76
CA PRO A 17 -7.57 6.05 16.96
C PRO A 17 -7.51 6.99 15.75
N ALA A 18 -7.50 6.40 14.55
CA ALA A 18 -7.40 7.16 13.32
C ALA A 18 -8.55 8.19 13.27
N PRO A 19 -8.26 9.43 12.84
CA PRO A 19 -9.29 10.45 12.66
C PRO A 19 -10.40 9.91 11.73
N ARG A 20 -11.64 10.32 11.97
CA ARG A 20 -12.80 9.87 11.18
C ARG A 20 -12.51 10.08 9.70
N SER A 21 -12.68 9.03 8.90
CA SER A 21 -12.48 9.07 7.45
C SER A 21 -13.37 10.14 6.83
N THR A 22 -12.78 11.00 6.00
CA THR A 22 -13.54 11.95 5.19
C THR A 22 -14.22 11.21 4.03
N PRO A 23 -15.32 11.74 3.47
CA PRO A 23 -15.94 11.14 2.27
C PRO A 23 -14.96 10.98 1.10
N GLU A 24 -14.02 11.89 0.98
CA GLU A 24 -12.94 11.86 -0.02
C GLU A 24 -11.98 10.69 0.21
N ALA A 25 -11.63 10.42 1.48
CA ALA A 25 -10.80 9.28 1.84
C ALA A 25 -11.53 7.96 1.57
N GLU A 26 -12.84 7.89 1.81
CA GLU A 26 -13.63 6.69 1.49
C GLU A 26 -13.68 6.41 -0.01
N GLU A 27 -13.86 7.43 -0.84
CA GLU A 27 -13.83 7.27 -2.29
C GLU A 27 -12.45 6.86 -2.79
N LEU A 28 -11.38 7.42 -2.22
CA LEU A 28 -10.01 7.00 -2.51
C LEU A 28 -9.81 5.52 -2.17
N VAL A 29 -10.25 5.08 -0.99
CA VAL A 29 -10.16 3.68 -0.57
C VAL A 29 -10.94 2.77 -1.52
N ARG A 30 -12.16 3.14 -1.92
CA ARG A 30 -12.96 2.37 -2.89
C ARG A 30 -12.24 2.21 -4.22
N ARG A 31 -11.62 3.27 -4.72
CA ARG A 31 -10.83 3.25 -5.97
C ARG A 31 -9.59 2.39 -5.84
N LEU A 32 -8.88 2.47 -4.71
CA LEU A 32 -7.69 1.65 -4.43
C LEU A 32 -8.01 0.16 -4.30
N LEU A 33 -9.16 -0.19 -3.70
CA LEU A 33 -9.61 -1.58 -3.56
C LEU A 33 -9.98 -2.21 -4.91
N ARG A 34 -10.43 -1.42 -5.88
CA ARG A 34 -10.73 -1.89 -7.24
C ARG A 34 -9.50 -2.09 -8.12
N ALA A 35 -8.35 -1.51 -7.76
CA ALA A 35 -7.13 -1.59 -8.54
C ALA A 35 -6.48 -2.98 -8.46
N SER A 36 -6.33 -3.63 -9.60
CA SER A 36 -5.84 -5.02 -9.75
C SER A 36 -4.33 -5.12 -9.97
N ASN A 37 -3.67 -4.02 -10.36
CA ASN A 37 -2.23 -3.97 -10.58
C ASN A 37 -1.62 -2.65 -10.09
N SER A 38 -0.29 -2.60 -10.03
CA SER A 38 0.44 -1.45 -9.50
C SER A 38 0.29 -0.18 -10.33
N ASN A 39 0.09 -0.29 -11.64
CA ASN A 39 -0.13 0.86 -12.51
C ASN A 39 -1.52 1.48 -12.31
N GLU A 40 -2.54 0.65 -12.05
CA GLU A 40 -3.87 1.14 -11.68
C GLU A 40 -3.85 1.88 -10.34
N ILE A 41 -3.09 1.37 -9.36
CA ILE A 41 -2.87 2.09 -8.09
C ILE A 41 -2.21 3.44 -8.37
N ALA A 42 -1.12 3.46 -9.13
CA ALA A 42 -0.39 4.69 -9.47
C ALA A 42 -1.31 5.73 -10.13
N ALA A 43 -2.19 5.30 -11.04
CA ALA A 43 -3.20 6.17 -11.65
C ALA A 43 -4.21 6.74 -10.64
N VAL A 44 -4.64 5.95 -9.65
CA VAL A 44 -5.56 6.41 -8.60
C VAL A 44 -4.94 7.49 -7.72
N ILE A 45 -3.65 7.36 -7.39
CA ILE A 45 -2.92 8.30 -6.52
C ILE A 45 -2.17 9.42 -7.27
N GLY A 46 -2.31 9.48 -8.61
CA GLY A 46 -1.71 10.55 -9.43
C GLY A 46 -0.20 10.41 -9.67
N LEU A 47 0.36 9.21 -9.52
CA LEU A 47 1.76 8.94 -9.83
C LEU A 47 1.94 8.53 -11.31
N PRO A 48 3.12 8.79 -11.90
CA PRO A 48 3.43 8.27 -13.23
C PRO A 48 3.41 6.74 -13.24
N PRO A 49 3.10 6.11 -14.40
CA PRO A 49 3.10 4.67 -14.52
C PRO A 49 4.49 4.09 -14.21
N ILE A 50 4.50 2.95 -13.53
CA ILE A 50 5.72 2.26 -13.14
C ILE A 50 6.28 1.58 -14.39
N LYS A 51 7.47 2.02 -14.80
CA LYS A 51 8.21 1.41 -15.92
C LYS A 51 9.03 0.23 -15.39
N GLY A 52 8.87 -0.97 -15.96
CA GLY A 52 9.55 -2.20 -15.52
C GLY A 52 8.56 -3.33 -15.16
N LEU A 53 9.03 -4.37 -14.45
CA LEU A 53 8.20 -5.49 -13.96
C LEU A 53 7.18 -5.01 -12.91
N SER A 54 6.11 -4.35 -13.34
CA SER A 54 4.92 -4.15 -12.52
C SER A 54 4.10 -5.45 -12.56
N GLY A 55 4.59 -6.47 -11.85
CA GLY A 55 3.90 -7.76 -11.73
C GLY A 55 2.51 -7.61 -11.09
N PRO A 56 1.64 -8.63 -11.23
CA PRO A 56 0.36 -8.65 -10.55
C PRO A 56 0.53 -8.46 -9.05
N LYS A 57 -0.40 -7.71 -8.44
CA LYS A 57 -0.41 -7.39 -7.02
C LYS A 57 -0.58 -8.70 -6.24
N LEU A 58 0.49 -9.22 -5.64
CA LEU A 58 0.42 -10.41 -4.78
C LEU A 58 -0.36 -10.02 -3.52
N PHE A 59 -1.59 -10.52 -3.41
CA PHE A 59 -2.33 -10.56 -2.16
C PHE A 59 -1.73 -11.69 -1.32
N TYR A 60 -1.11 -11.34 -0.19
CA TYR A 60 -0.70 -12.29 0.85
C TYR A 60 -1.82 -12.44 1.88
#